data_AF-A0A3B9EZM8-F1
#
_entry.id   AF-A0A3B9EZM8-F1
#
_cell.length_a   1.000
_cell.length_b   1.000
_cell.length_c   1.000
_cell.angle_alpha   90.00
_cell.angle_beta   90.00
_cell.angle_gamma   90.00
#
_symmetry.space_group_name_H-M   'P 1'
#
loop_
_entity.id
_entity.type
_entity.pdbx_description
1 polymer ?
#
loop_
_entity_poly.entity_id
_entity_poly.type
_entity_poly.pdbx_seq_one_letter_code
_entity_poly.pdbx_strand_id
1 'polypeptide(L)'
;FYNIEDIENNIFYGYRQLTEVAAKALSPGINDIGTARICIDFLIDLLSMFTRKPLHYGVKDEKGEIRIIYRPITLHDLFELCLDEIRLCGRTDKNIMDSLIHGCILLLGQDNESVEMQKEVLGFAQKIRHDLECGKYLEDTSYLLEQYNSKLQPLFSTANL
;
A
#
# COMPACT_ATOMS: atom_id res chain seq x y z
N PHE A 1 8.44 -24.42 13.05
CA PHE A 1 6.98 -24.56 13.20
C PHE A 1 6.35 -23.40 12.45
N TYR A 2 5.63 -23.66 11.36
CA TYR A 2 4.86 -22.63 10.66
C TYR A 2 3.69 -22.28 11.59
N ASN A 3 3.73 -21.10 12.22
CA ASN A 3 2.53 -20.57 12.86
C ASN A 3 1.51 -20.37 11.75
N ILE A 4 0.39 -21.07 11.82
CA ILE A 4 -0.75 -20.78 10.97
C ILE A 4 -1.29 -19.44 11.49
N GLU A 5 -0.86 -18.36 10.86
CA GLU A 5 -1.46 -17.05 11.07
C GLU A 5 -2.83 -17.09 10.40
N ASP A 6 -3.87 -16.83 11.18
CA ASP A 6 -5.25 -16.79 10.74
C ASP A 6 -5.71 -15.34 10.59
N ILE A 7 -6.41 -15.03 9.50
CA ILE A 7 -6.94 -13.69 9.21
C ILE A 7 -7.92 -13.24 10.29
N GLU A 8 -8.67 -14.16 10.89
CA GLU A 8 -9.62 -13.83 11.98
C GLU A 8 -8.92 -13.25 13.21
N ASN A 9 -7.66 -13.65 13.44
CA ASN A 9 -6.87 -13.27 14.61
C ASN A 9 -5.72 -12.30 14.28
N ASN A 10 -5.33 -12.20 13.00
CA ASN A 10 -4.27 -11.32 12.51
C ASN A 10 -4.57 -10.84 11.08
N ILE A 11 -5.31 -9.74 10.96
CA ILE A 11 -5.70 -9.18 9.66
C ILE A 11 -4.48 -8.71 8.84
N PHE A 12 -3.35 -8.35 9.49
CA PHE A 12 -2.11 -8.05 8.77
C PHE A 12 -1.65 -9.20 7.87
N TYR A 13 -1.98 -10.43 8.23
CA TYR A 13 -1.68 -11.60 7.42
C TYR A 13 -2.27 -11.49 6.00
N GLY A 14 -3.48 -10.93 5.85
CA GLY A 14 -4.10 -10.72 4.54
C GLY A 14 -3.33 -9.71 3.68
N TYR A 15 -2.87 -8.60 4.27
CA TYR A 15 -2.02 -7.64 3.58
C TYR A 15 -0.71 -8.29 3.13
N ARG A 16 -0.05 -9.04 4.02
CA ARG A 16 1.20 -9.73 3.69
C ARG A 16 1.02 -10.76 2.58
N GLN A 17 -0.07 -11.53 2.59
CA GLN A 17 -0.36 -12.48 1.52
C GLN A 17 -0.51 -11.80 0.15
N LEU A 18 -1.23 -10.68 0.08
CA LEU A 18 -1.38 -9.92 -1.17
C LEU A 18 -0.03 -9.36 -1.64
N THR A 19 0.78 -8.82 -0.72
CA THR A 19 2.14 -8.36 -1.04
C THR A 19 3.02 -9.48 -1.56
N GLU A 20 3.03 -10.65 -0.93
CA GLU A 20 3.81 -11.81 -1.38
C GLU A 20 3.39 -12.29 -2.78
N VAL A 21 2.10 -12.28 -3.08
CA VAL A 21 1.59 -12.64 -4.42
C VAL A 21 2.02 -11.60 -5.45
N ALA A 22 1.88 -10.31 -5.15
CA ALA A 22 2.32 -9.23 -6.02
C ALA A 22 3.84 -9.30 -6.28
N ALA A 23 4.66 -9.47 -5.25
CA ALA A 23 6.12 -9.58 -5.36
C ALA A 23 6.54 -10.80 -6.21
N LYS A 24 5.88 -11.95 -6.03
CA LYS A 24 6.11 -13.14 -6.87
C LYS A 24 5.72 -12.87 -8.33
N ALA A 25 4.57 -12.25 -8.56
CA ALA A 25 4.11 -11.89 -9.91
C ALA A 25 5.09 -10.95 -10.61
N LEU A 26 5.68 -9.98 -9.89
CA LEU A 26 6.68 -9.03 -10.40
C LEU A 26 8.09 -9.61 -10.52
N SER A 27 8.32 -10.84 -10.08
CA SER A 27 9.65 -11.45 -10.18
C SER A 27 10.07 -11.63 -11.65
N PRO A 28 11.38 -11.54 -11.99
CA PRO A 28 11.85 -11.63 -13.38
C PRO A 28 11.46 -12.92 -14.11
N GLY A 29 11.19 -14.00 -13.38
CA GLY A 29 10.79 -15.29 -13.94
C GLY A 29 9.29 -15.41 -14.27
N ILE A 30 8.44 -14.55 -13.70
CA ILE A 30 6.98 -14.57 -13.91
C ILE A 30 6.56 -13.34 -14.72
N ASN A 31 6.89 -12.14 -14.25
CA ASN A 31 6.54 -10.85 -14.86
C ASN A 31 5.05 -10.69 -15.21
N ASP A 32 4.16 -11.13 -14.32
CA ASP A 32 2.70 -11.01 -14.46
C ASP A 32 2.22 -9.68 -13.84
N ILE A 33 2.24 -8.63 -14.65
CA ILE A 33 1.78 -7.29 -14.27
C ILE A 33 0.28 -7.30 -13.92
N GLY A 34 -0.53 -8.12 -14.59
CA GLY A 34 -1.98 -8.17 -14.36
C GLY A 34 -2.31 -8.61 -12.93
N THR A 35 -1.70 -9.70 -12.48
CA THR A 35 -1.86 -10.20 -11.10
C THR A 35 -1.35 -9.20 -10.07
N ALA A 36 -0.21 -8.56 -10.32
CA ALA A 36 0.32 -7.54 -9.40
C ALA A 36 -0.63 -6.34 -9.24
N ARG A 37 -1.23 -5.86 -10.33
CA ARG A 37 -2.22 -4.76 -10.29
C ARG A 37 -3.46 -5.12 -9.47
N ILE A 38 -3.99 -6.33 -9.65
CA ILE A 38 -5.13 -6.82 -8.86
C ILE A 38 -4.79 -6.83 -7.37
N CYS A 39 -3.57 -7.26 -7.01
CA CYS A 39 -3.13 -7.24 -5.61
C CYS A 39 -2.99 -5.82 -5.06
N ILE A 40 -2.51 -4.87 -5.87
CA ILE A 40 -2.47 -3.44 -5.51
C ILE A 40 -3.88 -2.93 -5.24
N ASP A 41 -4.84 -3.18 -6.14
CA ASP A 41 -6.22 -2.73 -5.97
C ASP A 41 -6.83 -3.25 -4.65
N PHE A 42 -6.64 -4.54 -4.34
CA PHE A 42 -7.10 -5.09 -3.05
C PHE A 42 -6.40 -4.47 -1.85
N LEU A 43 -5.10 -4.19 -1.92
CA LEU A 43 -4.37 -3.53 -0.83
C LEU A 43 -4.88 -2.09 -0.60
N ILE A 44 -5.18 -1.36 -1.68
CA ILE A 44 -5.76 -0.01 -1.61
C ILE A 44 -7.15 -0.04 -0.97
N ASP A 45 -8.00 -1.00 -1.37
CA ASP A 45 -9.32 -1.19 -0.76
C ASP A 45 -9.20 -1.48 0.75
N LEU A 46 -8.30 -2.39 1.13
CA LEU A 46 -8.07 -2.72 2.54
C LEU A 46 -7.56 -1.52 3.35
N LEU A 47 -6.60 -0.75 2.81
CA LEU A 47 -6.10 0.47 3.45
C LEU A 47 -7.22 1.51 3.64
N SER A 48 -8.13 1.65 2.67
CA SER A 48 -9.28 2.55 2.79
C SER A 48 -10.23 2.15 3.92
N MET A 49 -10.32 0.85 4.23
CA MET A 49 -11.15 0.32 5.31
C MET A 49 -10.45 0.43 6.67
N PHE A 50 -9.12 0.39 6.72
CA PHE A 50 -8.33 0.43 7.96
C PHE A 50 -8.63 1.69 8.80
N THR A 51 -8.78 2.85 8.16
CA THR A 51 -9.07 4.12 8.86
C THR A 51 -10.46 4.17 9.47
N ARG A 52 -11.42 3.37 8.97
CA ARG A 52 -12.82 3.38 9.42
C ARG A 52 -13.06 2.51 10.64
N LYS A 53 -12.20 1.51 10.87
CA LYS A 53 -12.30 0.57 11.98
C LYS A 53 -10.90 0.15 12.43
N PRO A 54 -10.30 0.82 13.44
CA PRO A 54 -9.04 0.37 14.00
C PRO A 54 -9.21 -1.06 14.53
N LEU A 55 -8.37 -1.96 14.04
CA LEU A 55 -8.52 -3.39 14.27
C LEU A 55 -8.08 -3.75 15.69
N HIS A 56 -8.87 -4.57 16.39
CA HIS A 56 -8.51 -5.06 17.71
C HIS A 56 -7.54 -6.23 17.56
N TYR A 57 -6.33 -6.10 18.11
CA TYR A 57 -5.30 -7.13 18.07
C TYR A 57 -5.36 -7.97 19.34
N GLY A 58 -5.62 -9.27 19.19
CA GLY A 58 -5.38 -10.21 20.27
C GLY A 58 -5.93 -11.61 20.03
N VAL A 59 -5.20 -12.62 20.54
CA VAL A 59 -5.68 -14.01 20.53
C VAL A 59 -6.67 -14.17 21.65
N LYS A 60 -7.88 -14.61 21.29
CA LYS A 60 -8.91 -14.99 22.24
C LYS A 60 -8.71 -16.43 22.68
N ASP A 61 -9.01 -16.74 23.94
CA ASP A 61 -9.16 -18.13 24.37
C ASP A 61 -10.49 -18.72 23.89
N GLU A 62 -10.71 -20.00 24.20
CA GLU A 62 -11.97 -20.72 23.90
C GLU A 62 -13.22 -20.08 24.53
N LYS A 63 -13.04 -19.17 25.50
CA LYS A 63 -14.12 -18.41 26.16
C LYS A 63 -14.32 -17.02 25.56
N GLY A 64 -13.56 -16.66 24.53
CA GLY A 64 -13.62 -15.37 23.85
C GLY A 64 -12.83 -14.25 24.53
N GLU A 65 -12.07 -14.54 25.59
CA GLU A 65 -11.31 -13.55 26.35
C GLU A 65 -9.94 -13.32 25.72
N ILE A 66 -9.53 -12.06 25.55
CA ILE A 66 -8.21 -11.72 24.98
C ILE A 66 -7.12 -12.11 25.99
N ARG A 67 -6.25 -13.05 25.62
CA ARG A 67 -5.13 -13.52 26.46
C ARG A 67 -3.78 -12.95 26.06
N ILE A 68 -3.63 -12.58 24.80
CA ILE A 68 -2.40 -12.03 24.23
C ILE A 68 -2.77 -10.80 23.42
N ILE A 69 -2.12 -9.67 23.70
CA ILE A 69 -2.23 -8.44 22.93
C ILE A 69 -0.92 -8.27 22.17
N TYR A 70 -0.97 -8.28 20.83
CA TYR A 70 0.19 -7.96 20.00
C TYR A 70 0.34 -6.45 19.84
N ARG A 71 1.55 -5.98 19.53
CA ARG A 71 1.73 -4.61 19.06
C ARG A 71 0.83 -4.41 17.82
N PRO A 72 -0.08 -3.42 17.82
CA PRO A 72 -0.92 -3.16 16.67
C PRO A 72 -0.06 -2.80 15.47
N ILE A 73 -0.37 -3.33 14.29
CA ILE A 73 0.25 -2.84 13.07
C ILE A 73 -0.27 -1.42 12.79
N THR A 74 0.64 -0.51 12.46
CA THR A 74 0.32 0.89 12.16
C THR A 74 0.07 1.08 10.67
N LEU A 75 -0.56 2.21 10.29
CA LEU A 75 -0.66 2.58 8.87
C LEU A 75 0.73 2.69 8.24
N HIS A 76 1.69 3.28 8.97
CA HIS A 76 3.07 3.37 8.52
C HIS A 76 3.66 2.00 8.18
N ASP A 77 3.50 1.01 9.08
CA ASP A 77 3.98 -0.35 8.85
C ASP A 77 3.32 -0.98 7.60
N LEU A 78 2.03 -0.73 7.36
CA LEU A 78 1.34 -1.24 6.16
C LEU A 78 1.90 -0.62 4.87
N PHE A 79 2.21 0.68 4.86
CA PHE A 79 2.83 1.31 3.69
C PHE A 79 4.25 0.77 3.46
N GLU A 80 5.08 0.70 4.50
CA GLU A 80 6.47 0.23 4.41
C GLU A 80 6.56 -1.26 4.04
N LEU A 81 5.78 -2.12 4.70
CA LEU A 81 5.89 -3.57 4.55
C LEU A 81 5.09 -4.12 3.36
N CYS A 82 4.10 -3.38 2.85
CA CYS A 82 3.25 -3.88 1.77
C CYS A 82 3.42 -3.10 0.47
N LEU A 83 3.12 -1.80 0.47
CA LEU A 83 3.15 -1.01 -0.76
C LEU A 83 4.59 -0.70 -1.21
N ASP A 84 5.50 -0.44 -0.27
CA ASP A 84 6.90 -0.13 -0.59
C ASP A 84 7.65 -1.34 -1.17
N GLU A 85 7.34 -2.56 -0.70
CA GLU A 85 7.88 -3.78 -1.31
C GLU A 85 7.45 -3.90 -2.79
N ILE A 86 6.16 -3.70 -3.08
CA ILE A 86 5.64 -3.73 -4.45
C ILE A 86 6.25 -2.62 -5.30
N ARG A 87 6.39 -1.40 -4.75
CA ARG A 87 7.08 -0.28 -5.42
C ARG A 87 8.51 -0.69 -5.81
N LEU A 88 9.28 -1.25 -4.89
CA LEU A 88 10.67 -1.64 -5.16
C LEU A 88 10.78 -2.73 -6.23
N CYS A 89 9.87 -3.71 -6.21
CA CYS A 89 9.79 -4.76 -7.23
C CYS A 89 9.34 -4.20 -8.60
N GLY A 90 8.41 -3.26 -8.61
CA GLY A 90 7.73 -2.76 -9.81
C GLY A 90 8.22 -1.43 -10.36
N ARG A 91 9.20 -0.77 -9.73
CA ARG A 91 9.66 0.60 -10.09
C ARG A 91 10.16 0.78 -11.52
N THR A 92 10.47 -0.32 -12.22
CA THR A 92 10.88 -0.29 -13.64
C THR A 92 9.72 -0.60 -14.59
N ASP A 93 8.52 -0.88 -14.09
CA ASP A 93 7.32 -1.10 -14.90
C ASP A 93 6.34 0.07 -14.74
N LYS A 94 6.09 0.78 -15.84
CA LYS A 94 5.23 1.96 -15.85
C LYS A 94 3.77 1.66 -15.44
N ASN A 95 3.26 0.46 -15.71
CA ASN A 95 1.87 0.11 -15.37
C ASN A 95 1.71 -0.14 -13.87
N ILE A 96 2.77 -0.65 -13.23
CA ILE A 96 2.80 -0.78 -11.77
C ILE A 96 2.88 0.61 -11.12
N MET A 97 3.76 1.47 -11.63
CA MET A 97 3.87 2.85 -11.13
C MET A 97 2.56 3.64 -11.31
N ASP A 98 1.90 3.53 -12.46
CA ASP A 98 0.56 4.09 -12.69
C ASP A 98 -0.47 3.59 -11.68
N SER A 99 -0.49 2.27 -11.43
CA SER A 99 -1.43 1.65 -10.49
C SER A 99 -1.21 2.14 -9.05
N LEU A 100 0.05 2.30 -8.64
CA LEU A 100 0.39 2.86 -7.32
C LEU A 100 0.00 4.34 -7.20
N ILE A 101 0.23 5.15 -8.24
CA ILE A 101 -0.23 6.56 -8.29
C ILE A 101 -1.75 6.63 -8.19
N HIS A 102 -2.46 5.79 -8.95
CA HIS A 102 -3.90 5.71 -8.93
C HIS A 102 -4.41 5.34 -7.53
N GLY A 103 -3.78 4.37 -6.87
CA GLY A 103 -4.05 4.00 -5.49
C GLY A 103 -3.91 5.17 -4.53
N CYS A 104 -2.83 5.95 -4.62
CA CYS A 104 -2.66 7.16 -3.81
C CYS A 104 -3.80 8.17 -4.02
N ILE A 105 -4.21 8.40 -5.28
CA ILE A 105 -5.31 9.31 -5.60
C ILE A 105 -6.63 8.83 -4.98
N LEU A 106 -6.90 7.52 -5.05
CA LEU A 106 -8.11 6.95 -4.44
C LEU A 106 -8.12 7.13 -2.92
N LEU A 107 -6.99 6.84 -2.25
CA LEU A 107 -6.88 6.96 -0.79
C LEU A 107 -7.04 8.39 -0.27
N LEU A 108 -6.65 9.40 -1.08
CA LEU A 108 -6.83 10.82 -0.78
C LEU A 108 -8.19 11.36 -1.23
N GLY A 109 -8.79 10.78 -2.28
CA GLY A 109 -10.06 11.22 -2.84
C GLY A 109 -11.29 10.66 -2.11
N GLN A 110 -11.13 9.57 -1.36
CA GLN A 110 -12.13 9.21 -0.35
C GLN A 110 -12.13 10.30 0.73
N ASP A 111 -13.31 10.70 1.22
CA ASP A 111 -13.52 11.75 2.22
C ASP A 111 -12.83 11.38 3.55
N ASN A 112 -11.51 11.54 3.57
CA ASN A 112 -10.62 10.91 4.53
C ASN A 112 -10.09 11.99 5.46
N GLU A 113 -10.85 12.22 6.53
CA GLU A 113 -10.47 13.09 7.65
C GLU A 113 -9.21 12.59 8.40
N SER A 114 -8.70 11.39 8.06
CA SER A 114 -7.50 10.82 8.68
C SER A 114 -6.23 11.53 8.20
N VAL A 115 -5.75 12.45 9.04
CA VAL A 115 -4.44 13.11 8.88
C VAL A 115 -3.29 12.09 8.80
N GLU A 116 -3.39 10.97 9.52
CA GLU A 116 -2.39 9.90 9.47
C GLU A 116 -2.33 9.23 8.10
N MET A 117 -3.47 8.84 7.53
CA MET A 117 -3.50 8.27 6.17
C MET A 117 -3.01 9.28 5.13
N GLN A 118 -3.42 10.54 5.22
CA GLN A 118 -2.93 11.58 4.32
C GLN A 118 -1.40 11.68 4.38
N LYS A 119 -0.82 11.70 5.58
CA LYS A 119 0.63 11.75 5.77
C LYS A 119 1.33 10.53 5.13
N GLU A 120 0.83 9.32 5.36
CA GLU A 120 1.44 8.11 4.80
C GLU A 120 1.33 8.05 3.27
N VAL A 121 0.16 8.40 2.70
CA VAL A 121 -0.02 8.46 1.24
C VAL A 121 0.90 9.50 0.61
N LEU A 122 1.01 10.69 1.21
CA LEU A 122 1.88 11.75 0.71
C LEU A 122 3.36 11.34 0.78
N GLY A 123 3.79 10.70 1.88
CA GLY A 123 5.14 10.17 2.02
C GLY A 123 5.46 9.09 0.98
N PHE A 124 4.52 8.17 0.74
CA PHE A 124 4.68 7.12 -0.27
C PHE A 124 4.68 7.69 -1.70
N ALA A 125 3.80 8.65 -2.00
CA ALA A 125 3.74 9.33 -3.28
C ALA A 125 5.07 10.04 -3.61
N GLN A 126 5.74 10.65 -2.63
CA GLN A 126 7.07 11.23 -2.82
C GLN A 126 8.11 10.19 -3.24
N LYS A 127 8.07 8.98 -2.67
CA LYS A 127 8.98 7.88 -3.08
C LYS A 127 8.73 7.45 -4.53
N ILE A 128 7.46 7.33 -4.93
CA ILE A 128 7.08 7.03 -6.33
C ILE A 128 7.62 8.10 -7.26
N ARG A 129 7.41 9.38 -6.93
CA ARG A 129 7.93 10.49 -7.73
C ARG A 129 9.45 10.40 -7.89
N HIS A 130 10.17 10.14 -6.80
CA HIS A 130 11.62 9.96 -6.84
C HIS A 130 12.03 8.82 -7.79
N ASP A 131 11.34 7.68 -7.74
CA ASP A 131 11.59 6.56 -8.65
C ASP A 131 11.32 6.93 -10.12
N LEU A 132 10.26 7.69 -10.40
CA LEU A 132 9.95 8.17 -11.75
C LEU A 132 11.00 9.15 -12.28
N GLU A 133 11.50 10.05 -11.44
CA GLU A 133 12.54 11.02 -11.80
C GLU A 133 13.91 10.36 -12.03
N CYS A 134 14.22 9.31 -11.26
CA CYS A 134 15.49 8.58 -11.35
C CYS A 134 15.46 7.37 -12.29
N GLY A 135 14.28 6.96 -12.77
CA GLY A 135 14.04 5.73 -13.51
C GLY A 135 14.66 5.73 -14.90
N LYS A 136 15.79 5.02 -15.07
CA LYS A 136 16.48 4.87 -16.37
C LYS A 136 15.78 3.93 -17.37
N TYR A 137 14.83 3.12 -16.91
CA TYR A 137 14.21 2.04 -17.69
C TYR A 137 12.73 2.29 -18.01
N LEU A 138 12.21 3.47 -17.67
CA LEU A 138 10.84 3.84 -17.94
C LEU A 138 10.80 4.72 -19.20
N GLU A 139 10.60 4.12 -20.37
CA GLU A 139 10.37 4.89 -21.59
C GLU A 139 9.03 5.64 -21.48
N ASP A 140 9.10 6.96 -21.62
CA ASP A 140 7.95 7.89 -21.63
C ASP A 140 7.07 7.87 -20.36
N THR A 141 7.60 8.36 -19.24
CA THR A 141 6.85 8.56 -17.97
C THR A 141 6.49 10.00 -17.69
N SER A 142 6.71 10.90 -18.66
CA SER A 142 6.33 12.31 -18.55
C SER A 142 4.86 12.46 -18.18
N TYR A 143 3.99 11.60 -18.71
CA TYR A 143 2.56 11.59 -18.40
C TYR A 143 2.25 11.17 -16.95
N LEU A 144 3.04 10.26 -16.35
CA LEU A 144 2.87 9.87 -14.95
C LEU A 144 3.32 10.98 -14.00
N LEU A 145 4.42 11.66 -14.34
CA LEU A 145 4.85 12.85 -13.61
C LEU A 145 3.82 13.98 -13.74
N GLU A 146 3.23 14.17 -14.92
CA GLU A 146 2.14 15.13 -15.12
C GLU A 146 0.88 14.75 -14.32
N GLN A 147 0.51 13.47 -14.30
CA GLN A 147 -0.60 12.96 -13.50
C GLN A 147 -0.34 13.17 -12.01
N TYR A 148 0.88 12.89 -11.53
CA TYR A 148 1.29 13.19 -10.16
C TYR A 148 1.17 14.68 -9.85
N ASN A 149 1.73 15.54 -10.71
CA ASN A 149 1.76 16.99 -10.48
C ASN A 149 0.37 17.62 -10.54
N SER A 150 -0.52 17.10 -11.38
CA SER A 150 -1.89 17.61 -11.49
C SER A 150 -2.81 17.13 -10.37
N LYS A 151 -2.65 15.88 -9.90
CA LYS A 151 -3.59 15.26 -8.95
C LYS A 151 -3.08 15.16 -7.51
N LEU A 152 -1.79 14.90 -7.32
CA LEU A 152 -1.20 14.66 -6.00
C LEU A 152 -0.47 15.89 -5.46
N GLN A 153 0.33 16.58 -6.27
CA GLN A 153 1.11 17.75 -5.83
C GLN A 153 0.28 18.86 -5.16
N PRO A 154 -0.94 19.22 -5.63
CA PRO A 154 -1.75 20.27 -4.98
C PRO A 154 -2.21 19.90 -3.55
N LEU A 155 -2.27 18.60 -3.25
CA LEU A 155 -2.72 18.08 -1.96
C LEU A 155 -1.65 18.27 -0.87
N PHE A 156 -0.37 18.39 -1.25
CA PHE A 156 0.71 18.72 -0.31
C PHE A 156 0.65 20.18 0.18
N SER A 157 0.06 21.09 -0.60
CA SER A 157 -0.05 22.52 -0.27
C SER A 157 -1.23 22.82 0.66
N THR A 158 -2.24 21.94 0.65
CA THR A 158 -3.49 22.07 1.41
C THR A 158 -3.46 21.28 2.71
N ALA A 159 -2.72 20.16 2.73
CA ALA A 159 -2.28 19.52 3.95
C ALA A 159 -1.17 20.38 4.61
N ASN A 160 -1.52 21.31 5.49
CA ASN A 160 -0.57 21.87 6.44
C ASN A 160 -0.14 20.77 7.43
N LEU A 161 0.73 19.87 6.97
CA LEU A 161 1.46 18.87 7.76
C LEU A 161 2.86 19.39 8.10
#